data_AF-A0A1F0PH41-F1
#
_entry.id   AF-A0A1F0PH41-F1
#
_cell.length_a   1.000
_cell.length_b   1.000
_cell.length_c   1.000
_cell.angle_alpha   90.00
_cell.angle_beta   90.00
_cell.angle_gamma   90.00
#
_symmetry.space_group_name_H-M   'P 1'
#
loop_
_entity.id
_entity.type
_entity.pdbx_description
1 polymer ?
#
loop_
_entity_poly.entity_id
_entity_poly.type
_entity_poly.pdbx_seq_one_letter_code
_entity_poly.pdbx_strand_id
1 'polypeptide(L)' 'MTYDQLDFATYCIGLLASKLEMNQREVYDKLKESDILEGYIVKAYNVLHTFSSDYIADDLIGYMKEKGVIS' A
#
# COMPACT_ATOMS: atom_id res chain seq x y z
N MET A 1 -12.37 8.95 2.95
CA MET A 1 -10.93 9.25 2.89
C MET A 1 -10.72 10.73 3.21
N THR A 2 -9.90 11.05 4.20
CA THR A 2 -9.43 12.43 4.46
C THR A 2 -8.29 12.79 3.50
N TYR A 3 -7.84 14.05 3.50
CA TYR A 3 -6.67 14.46 2.73
C TYR A 3 -5.42 13.66 3.13
N ASP A 4 -5.15 13.51 4.43
CA ASP A 4 -3.95 12.81 4.90
C ASP A 4 -3.98 11.31 4.55
N GLN A 5 -5.16 10.69 4.53
CA GLN A 5 -5.33 9.32 4.06
C GLN A 5 -5.08 9.19 2.55
N LEU A 6 -5.50 10.18 1.76
CA LEU A 6 -5.25 10.21 0.31
C LEU A 6 -3.75 10.39 0.02
N ASP A 7 -3.10 11.31 0.72
CA ASP A 7 -1.67 11.56 0.59
C ASP A 7 -0.86 10.31 0.98
N PHE A 8 -1.20 9.69 2.11
CA PHE A 8 -0.58 8.45 2.56
C PHE A 8 -0.81 7.28 1.59
N ALA A 9 -2.03 7.10 1.09
CA ALA A 9 -2.31 6.06 0.11
C ALA A 9 -1.51 6.26 -1.19
N THR A 10 -1.39 7.50 -1.65
CA THR A 10 -0.59 7.86 -2.82
C THR A 10 0.90 7.58 -2.57
N TYR A 11 1.40 7.92 -1.38
CA TYR A 11 2.74 7.60 -0.94
C TYR A 11 3.00 6.08 -0.93
N CYS A 12 2.11 5.27 -0.36
CA CYS A 12 2.23 3.81 -0.34
C CYS A 12 2.31 3.21 -1.75
N ILE A 13 1.50 3.71 -2.69
CA ILE A 13 1.54 3.28 -4.09
C ILE A 13 2.91 3.55 -4.71
N GLY A 14 3.46 4.75 -4.49
CA GLY A 14 4.80 5.11 -4.99
C GLY A 14 5.92 4.27 -4.36
N LEU A 15 5.84 4.05 -3.04
CA LEU A 15 6.79 3.23 -2.29
C LEU A 15 6.81 1.78 -2.80
N LEU A 16 5.63 1.18 -2.96
CA LEU A 16 5.48 -0.19 -3.47
C LEU A 16 5.91 -0.31 -4.92
N ALA A 17 5.57 0.65 -5.78
CA ALA A 17 6.04 0.70 -7.16
C ALA A 17 7.56 0.69 -7.23
N SER A 18 8.23 1.47 -6.38
CA SER A 18 9.69 1.49 -6.32
C SER A 18 10.28 0.18 -5.80
N LYS A 19 9.68 -0.44 -4.78
CA LYS A 19 10.22 -1.66 -4.15
C LYS A 19 9.97 -2.94 -4.96
N LEU A 20 8.88 -2.97 -5.72
CA LEU A 20 8.48 -4.11 -6.55
C LEU A 20 8.93 -3.97 -8.02
N GLU A 21 9.56 -2.84 -8.37
CA GLU A 21 9.91 -2.48 -9.76
C GLU A 21 8.69 -2.52 -10.71
N MET A 22 7.55 -2.05 -10.20
CA MET A 22 6.26 -2.05 -10.90
C MET A 22 5.83 -0.63 -11.26
N ASN A 23 4.98 -0.50 -12.27
CA ASN A 23 4.29 0.75 -12.54
C ASN A 23 3.32 1.09 -11.39
N GLN A 24 3.31 2.35 -10.94
CA GLN A 24 2.36 2.86 -9.94
C GLN A 24 0.90 2.56 -10.28
N ARG A 25 0.51 2.63 -11.56
CA ARG A 25 -0.85 2.27 -12.00
C ARG A 25 -1.16 0.80 -11.74
N GLU A 26 -0.22 -0.09 -12.05
CA GLU A 26 -0.40 -1.53 -11.82
C GLU A 26 -0.49 -1.84 -10.33
N VAL A 27 0.33 -1.17 -9.51
CA VAL A 27 0.25 -1.26 -8.04
C VAL A 27 -1.10 -0.77 -7.53
N TYR A 28 -1.57 0.39 -8.00
CA TYR A 28 -2.88 0.92 -7.64
C TYR A 28 -4.01 -0.05 -8.00
N ASP A 29 -4.03 -0.56 -9.24
CA ASP A 29 -5.05 -1.48 -9.72
C ASP A 29 -5.05 -2.77 -8.86
N LYS A 30 -3.87 -3.35 -8.60
CA LYS A 30 -3.71 -4.51 -7.71
C LYS A 30 -4.23 -4.26 -6.29
N LEU A 31 -3.85 -3.13 -5.67
CA LEU A 31 -4.28 -2.81 -4.30
C LEU A 31 -5.78 -2.54 -4.22
N LYS A 32 -6.35 -1.93 -5.25
CA LYS A 32 -7.79 -1.65 -5.33
C LYS A 32 -8.61 -2.91 -5.54
N GLU A 33 -8.24 -3.74 -6.51
CA GLU A 33 -8.96 -4.98 -6.84
C GLU A 33 -8.92 -6.01 -5.70
N SER A 34 -7.87 -5.99 -4.88
CA SER A 34 -7.70 -6.87 -3.72
C SER A 34 -8.27 -6.33 -2.41
N ASP A 35 -8.90 -5.15 -2.42
CA ASP A 35 -9.38 -4.43 -1.23
C ASP A 35 -8.27 -4.05 -0.23
N ILE A 36 -6.98 -4.19 -0.57
CA ILE A 36 -5.88 -3.79 0.31
C ILE A 36 -5.85 -2.26 0.47
N LEU A 37 -6.18 -1.52 -0.59
CA LEU A 37 -6.19 -0.05 -0.53
C LEU A 37 -7.18 0.47 0.51
N GLU A 38 -8.45 0.10 0.42
CA GLU A 38 -9.51 0.59 1.32
C GLU A 38 -9.55 -0.22 2.63
N GLY A 39 -9.48 -1.55 2.54
CA GLY A 39 -9.61 -2.47 3.67
C GLY A 39 -8.40 -2.53 4.59
N TYR A 40 -7.21 -2.11 4.15
CA TYR A 40 -5.99 -2.15 4.93
C TYR A 40 -5.28 -0.78 5.00
N ILE A 41 -4.79 -0.23 3.89
CA ILE A 41 -3.97 1.00 3.90
C ILE A 41 -4.75 2.19 4.48
N VAL A 42 -5.94 2.47 3.95
CA VAL A 42 -6.77 3.61 4.40
C VAL A 42 -7.32 3.36 5.80
N LYS A 43 -7.79 2.13 6.07
CA LYS A 43 -8.39 1.76 7.37
C LYS A 43 -7.38 1.76 8.51
N ALA A 44 -6.14 1.32 8.25
CA ALA A 44 -5.06 1.27 9.23
C ALA A 44 -4.18 2.53 9.25
N TYR A 45 -4.58 3.60 8.53
CA TYR A 45 -3.83 4.85 8.41
C TYR A 45 -3.24 5.33 9.73
N ASN A 46 -4.07 5.48 10.78
CA ASN A 46 -3.65 6.01 12.09
C ASN A 46 -2.46 5.27 12.73
N VAL A 47 -2.25 4.01 12.35
CA VAL A 47 -1.15 3.17 12.84
C VAL A 47 -0.01 3.17 11.82
N LEU A 48 -0.30 2.84 10.56
CA LEU A 48 0.71 2.69 9.51
C LEU A 48 1.52 3.97 9.27
N HIS A 49 0.90 5.15 9.27
CA HIS A 49 1.60 6.42 8.97
C HIS A 49 2.64 6.85 10.00
N THR A 50 2.71 6.17 11.16
CA THR A 50 3.70 6.44 12.21
C THR A 50 4.99 5.62 12.06
N PHE A 51 5.00 4.63 11.17
CA PHE A 51 6.15 3.76 10.94
C PHE A 51 7.10 4.30 9.87
N SER A 52 8.30 3.73 9.81
CA SER A 52 9.27 4.04 8.75
C SER A 52 8.81 3.52 7.39
N SER A 53 9.31 4.14 6.34
CA SER A 53 9.08 3.72 4.94
C SER A 53 9.42 2.25 4.71
N ASP A 54 10.55 1.77 5.25
CA ASP A 54 10.97 0.38 5.04
C ASP A 54 10.03 -0.61 5.74
N TYR A 55 9.58 -0.30 6.95
CA TYR A 55 8.59 -1.13 7.65
C TYR A 55 7.27 -1.19 6.88
N ILE A 56 6.77 -0.04 6.41
CA ILE A 56 5.52 0.03 5.63
C ILE A 56 5.65 -0.78 4.34
N ALA A 57 6.80 -0.69 3.66
CA ALA A 57 7.05 -1.48 2.46
C ALA A 57 7.02 -2.98 2.75
N ASP A 58 7.76 -3.44 3.76
CA ASP A 58 7.84 -4.86 4.11
C ASP A 58 6.48 -5.42 4.55
N ASP A 59 5.72 -4.66 5.35
CA ASP A 59 4.37 -5.02 5.81
C ASP A 59 3.40 -5.16 4.62
N LEU A 60 3.33 -4.15 3.75
CA LEU A 60 2.41 -4.15 2.63
C LEU A 60 2.79 -5.20 1.58
N ILE A 61 4.08 -5.39 1.29
CA ILE A 61 4.53 -6.46 0.37
C ILE A 61 4.21 -7.83 0.94
N GLY A 62 4.45 -8.03 2.25
CA GLY A 62 4.09 -9.27 2.94
C GLY A 62 2.59 -9.55 2.85
N TYR A 63 1.77 -8.55 3.12
CA TYR A 63 0.31 -8.68 3.06
C TYR A 63 -0.20 -8.91 1.63
N MET A 64 0.38 -8.24 0.62
CA MET A 64 0.06 -8.49 -0.79
C MET A 64 0.39 -9.94 -1.20
N LYS A 65 1.48 -10.52 -0.68
CA LYS A 65 1.83 -11.94 -0.90
C LYS A 65 0.86 -12.89 -0.19
N GLU A 66 0.51 -12.61 1.07
CA GLU A 66 -0.48 -13.41 1.81
C GLU A 66 -1.83 -13.45 1.10
N LYS A 67 -2.24 -12.34 0.49
CA LYS A 67 -3.47 -12.22 -0.30
C LYS A 67 -3.35 -12.77 -1.74
N GLY A 68 -2.19 -13.26 -2.15
CA GLY A 68 -1.97 -13.79 -3.50
C GLY A 68 -2.03 -12.74 -4.62
N VAL A 69 -1.82 -11.47 -4.30
CA VAL A 69 -1.86 -10.33 -5.26
C VAL A 69 -0.56 -10.26 -6.08
N ILE A 70 0.54 -10.66 -5.46
CA ILE A 70 1.88 -10.77 -6.04
C ILE A 70 2.56 -12.06 -5.54
N SER A 71 3.56 -12.52 -6.30
CA SER A 71 4.38 -13.71 -5.98
C SER A 71 5.58 -13.38 -5.09
#